data_AF-A0A6I1EBV0-F1
#
_entry.id   AF-A0A6I1EBV0-F1
#
_cell.length_a   1.000
_cell.length_b   1.000
_cell.length_c   1.000
_cell.angle_alpha   90.00
_cell.angle_beta   90.00
_cell.angle_gamma   90.00
#
_symmetry.space_group_name_H-M   'P 1'
#
loop_
_entity.id
_entity.type
_entity.pdbx_description
1 polymer ?
#
loop_
_entity_poly.entity_id
_entity_poly.type
_entity_poly.pdbx_seq_one_letter_code
_entity_poly.pdbx_strand_id
1 'polypeptide(L)'
;MTTNEQYIDDNTHQNVQIQSVNPIIDYFRLENVNGYKTIELTCEANAKIVSAENGSGKTTLLNALYGILANKHSLLSKTQFDRFSLKFHGQSELTISKNELSRLPDNIIEIAHSELGHFMEDHDLDASCLEALTSLSFDQEDDFIGSDWVQSIYRSTPYDHDDILHICRNLISENSNKSNTSVKILEYVESGLNGATVLYLPTYRRI
;
A
#
# COMPACT_ATOMS: atom_id res chain seq x y z
N MET A 1 -4.93 -35.52 67.17
CA MET A 1 -5.76 -35.26 65.96
C MET A 1 -6.42 -33.90 66.14
N THR A 2 -6.66 -33.17 65.03
CA THR A 2 -7.08 -31.74 64.86
C THR A 2 -5.93 -30.71 64.99
N THR A 3 -5.17 -30.43 63.91
CA THR A 3 -5.36 -29.45 62.79
C THR A 3 -4.80 -28.06 63.10
N ASN A 4 -3.56 -27.81 62.66
CA ASN A 4 -2.99 -26.47 62.48
C ASN A 4 -3.12 -26.10 60.99
N GLU A 5 -3.82 -25.01 60.72
CA GLU A 5 -3.83 -24.34 59.42
C GLU A 5 -2.50 -23.61 59.24
N GLN A 6 -1.74 -23.98 58.20
CA GLN A 6 -0.67 -23.15 57.65
C GLN A 6 -1.14 -22.62 56.30
N TYR A 7 -1.49 -21.35 56.29
CA TYR A 7 -1.65 -20.55 55.09
C TYR A 7 -0.28 -20.45 54.42
N ILE A 8 -0.13 -21.02 53.23
CA ILE A 8 1.02 -20.79 52.34
C ILE A 8 0.58 -19.70 51.36
N ASP A 9 1.21 -18.54 51.48
CA ASP A 9 1.04 -17.39 50.59
C ASP A 9 1.92 -17.62 49.34
N ASP A 10 1.34 -18.22 48.30
CA ASP A 10 1.99 -18.40 46.99
C ASP A 10 1.88 -17.09 46.18
N ASN A 11 2.70 -16.11 46.53
CA ASN A 11 2.94 -14.91 45.72
C ASN A 11 4.40 -14.89 45.23
N THR A 12 4.73 -15.81 44.32
CA THR A 12 5.87 -15.63 43.43
C THR A 12 5.38 -15.09 42.09
N HIS A 13 5.13 -13.78 42.06
CA HIS A 13 5.18 -13.02 40.81
C HIS A 13 6.63 -13.03 40.32
N GLN A 14 6.99 -14.08 39.58
CA GLN A 14 8.19 -14.05 38.76
C GLN A 14 8.00 -12.92 37.74
N ASN A 15 8.69 -11.81 37.98
CA ASN A 15 8.94 -10.79 36.98
C ASN A 15 9.68 -11.47 35.82
N VAL A 16 8.92 -11.90 34.82
CA VAL A 16 9.46 -12.28 33.52
C VAL A 16 10.10 -11.01 32.97
N GLN A 17 11.42 -10.90 33.10
CA GLN A 17 12.18 -9.94 32.32
C GLN A 17 12.00 -10.34 30.86
N ILE A 18 11.06 -9.67 30.19
CA ILE A 18 10.96 -9.72 28.74
C ILE A 18 12.29 -9.16 28.25
N GLN A 19 13.18 -10.05 27.79
CA GLN A 19 14.39 -9.62 27.09
C GLN A 19 13.93 -8.65 26.00
N SER A 20 14.41 -7.40 26.07
CA SER A 20 14.04 -6.35 25.12
C SER A 20 14.69 -6.65 23.78
N VAL A 21 14.10 -7.58 23.06
CA VAL A 21 14.42 -7.79 21.66
C VAL A 21 13.85 -6.58 20.93
N ASN A 22 14.71 -5.91 20.17
CA ASN A 22 14.32 -4.73 19.39
C ASN A 22 13.29 -5.16 18.32
N PRO A 23 12.27 -4.34 18.07
CA PRO A 23 11.31 -4.64 17.02
C PRO A 23 11.98 -4.68 15.65
N ILE A 24 11.42 -5.43 14.71
CA ILE A 24 11.93 -5.46 13.31
C ILE A 24 11.71 -4.09 12.64
N ILE A 25 10.54 -3.51 12.84
CA ILE A 25 10.13 -2.20 12.31
C ILE A 25 10.18 -1.22 13.47
N ASP A 26 10.85 -0.08 13.32
CA ASP A 26 10.80 1.02 14.28
C ASP A 26 9.48 1.78 14.12
N TYR A 27 9.14 2.17 12.88
CA TYR A 27 7.86 2.82 12.60
C TYR A 27 7.42 2.72 11.13
N PHE A 28 6.13 2.93 10.90
CA PHE A 28 5.51 3.09 9.59
C PHE A 28 4.50 4.25 9.61
N ARG A 29 4.53 5.12 8.60
CA ARG A 29 3.67 6.30 8.51
C ARG A 29 3.07 6.42 7.12
N LEU A 30 1.80 6.83 7.06
CA LEU A 30 1.13 7.32 5.86
C LEU A 30 0.70 8.76 6.05
N GLU A 31 1.09 9.62 5.12
CA GLU A 31 0.75 11.04 5.13
C GLU A 31 -0.38 11.36 4.17
N ASN A 32 -1.21 12.33 4.57
CA ASN A 32 -2.34 12.83 3.80
C ASN A 32 -3.35 11.75 3.36
N VAL A 33 -3.61 10.78 4.24
CA VAL A 33 -4.62 9.76 4.00
C VAL A 33 -6.00 10.40 3.84
N ASN A 34 -6.65 10.09 2.73
CA ASN A 34 -7.94 10.67 2.29
C ASN A 34 -7.94 12.22 2.24
N GLY A 35 -6.77 12.86 2.12
CA GLY A 35 -6.66 14.30 2.01
C GLY A 35 -6.71 15.09 3.32
N TYR A 36 -6.76 14.44 4.49
CA TYR A 36 -6.94 15.17 5.76
C TYR A 36 -6.20 14.63 6.98
N LYS A 37 -5.60 13.43 6.95
CA LYS A 37 -4.95 12.88 8.14
C LYS A 37 -3.64 12.17 7.86
N THR A 38 -2.76 12.20 8.84
CA THR A 38 -1.58 11.34 8.91
C THR A 38 -1.85 10.22 9.90
N ILE A 39 -1.52 8.98 9.53
CA ILE A 39 -1.64 7.80 10.41
C ILE A 39 -0.28 7.13 10.55
N GLU A 40 0.07 6.75 11.78
CA GLU A 40 1.39 6.23 12.14
C GLU A 40 1.27 5.00 13.06
N LEU A 41 2.18 4.06 12.84
CA LEU A 41 2.46 2.92 13.69
C LEU A 41 3.91 3.01 14.18
N THR A 42 4.11 3.19 15.49
CA THR A 42 5.44 3.11 16.12
C THR A 42 5.53 1.83 16.94
N CYS A 43 6.63 1.11 16.80
CA CYS A 43 6.89 -0.15 17.50
C CYS A 43 8.05 0.07 18.48
N GLU A 44 7.78 -0.16 19.77
CA GLU A 44 8.78 -0.05 20.84
C GLU A 44 9.20 -1.44 21.37
N ALA A 45 8.48 -2.48 20.94
CA ALA A 45 8.67 -3.86 21.35
C ALA A 45 8.24 -4.80 20.21
N ASN A 46 8.63 -6.07 20.30
CA ASN A 46 8.30 -7.11 19.32
C ASN A 46 6.80 -7.38 19.12
N ALA A 47 5.97 -6.98 20.09
CA ALA A 47 4.53 -7.09 20.01
C ALA A 47 3.91 -5.70 20.11
N LYS A 48 3.08 -5.35 19.12
CA LYS A 48 2.30 -4.10 19.11
C LYS A 48 0.83 -4.42 18.94
N ILE A 49 0.02 -3.99 19.91
CA ILE A 49 -1.43 -4.02 19.81
C ILE A 49 -1.91 -2.65 19.35
N VAL A 50 -2.67 -2.61 18.26
CA VAL A 50 -3.25 -1.37 17.72
C VAL A 50 -4.74 -1.33 18.04
N SER A 51 -5.13 -0.40 18.92
CA SER A 51 -6.53 -0.14 19.25
C SER A 51 -6.85 1.34 19.02
N ALA A 52 -7.94 1.60 18.31
CA ALA A 52 -8.43 2.94 18.00
C ALA A 52 -9.90 2.84 17.55
N GLU A 53 -10.59 3.97 17.46
CA GLU A 53 -12.00 4.02 17.04
C GLU A 53 -12.22 3.48 15.62
N ASN A 54 -13.45 3.07 15.30
CA ASN A 54 -13.82 2.70 13.94
C ASN A 54 -13.62 3.90 13.00
N GLY A 55 -13.16 3.65 11.78
CA GLY A 55 -12.84 4.72 10.83
C GLY A 55 -11.51 5.45 11.08
N SER A 56 -10.78 5.15 12.17
CA SER A 56 -9.50 5.80 12.45
C SER A 56 -8.41 5.52 11.41
N GLY A 57 -8.55 4.45 10.62
CA GLY A 57 -7.60 4.07 9.57
C GLY A 57 -6.72 2.86 9.92
N LYS A 58 -7.03 2.11 10.98
CA LYS A 58 -6.29 0.88 11.36
C LYS A 58 -6.09 -0.08 10.20
N THR A 59 -7.19 -0.45 9.54
CA THR A 59 -7.15 -1.39 8.39
C THR A 59 -6.38 -0.80 7.22
N THR A 60 -6.53 0.50 6.96
CA THR A 60 -5.77 1.23 5.93
C THR A 60 -4.27 1.16 6.19
N LEU A 61 -3.84 1.48 7.42
CA LEU A 61 -2.44 1.43 7.84
C LEU A 61 -1.84 0.03 7.70
N LEU A 62 -2.56 -0.99 8.18
CA LEU A 62 -2.08 -2.38 8.15
C LEU A 62 -2.06 -2.96 6.73
N ASN A 63 -3.08 -2.66 5.89
CA ASN A 63 -3.10 -3.07 4.49
C ASN A 63 -1.94 -2.43 3.72
N ALA A 64 -1.67 -1.15 3.95
CA ALA A 64 -0.58 -0.46 3.28
C ALA A 64 0.79 -0.99 3.71
N LEU A 65 0.99 -1.18 5.01
CA LEU A 65 2.21 -1.80 5.52
C LEU A 65 2.42 -3.18 4.90
N TYR A 66 1.39 -4.02 4.89
CA TYR A 66 1.46 -5.33 4.24
C TYR A 66 1.75 -5.24 2.74
N GLY A 67 1.10 -4.31 2.02
CA GLY A 67 1.33 -4.09 0.59
C GLY A 67 2.78 -3.74 0.27
N ILE A 68 3.43 -2.94 1.12
CA ILE A 68 4.85 -2.59 0.96
C ILE A 68 5.73 -3.79 1.30
N LEU A 69 5.51 -4.40 2.47
CA LEU A 69 6.35 -5.51 2.95
C LEU A 69 6.27 -6.77 2.07
N ALA A 70 5.13 -7.01 1.42
CA ALA A 70 4.92 -8.16 0.56
C ALA A 70 5.16 -7.85 -0.93
N ASN A 71 5.68 -6.65 -1.25
CA ASN A 71 5.85 -6.17 -2.63
C ASN A 71 4.55 -6.25 -3.48
N LYS A 72 3.41 -5.98 -2.83
CA LYS A 72 2.06 -5.95 -3.42
C LYS A 72 1.55 -4.51 -3.49
N HIS A 73 2.19 -3.70 -4.32
CA HIS A 73 1.85 -2.28 -4.45
C HIS A 73 0.41 -2.04 -4.92
N SER A 74 -0.23 -3.00 -5.60
CA SER A 74 -1.65 -2.95 -5.94
C SER A 74 -2.59 -2.90 -4.72
N LEU A 75 -2.11 -3.24 -3.51
CA LEU A 75 -2.88 -3.04 -2.28
C LEU A 75 -2.87 -1.58 -1.80
N LEU A 76 -1.92 -0.78 -2.29
CA LEU A 76 -1.75 0.63 -1.92
C LEU A 76 -2.65 1.55 -2.73
N SER A 77 -2.99 1.17 -3.95
CA SER A 77 -3.75 2.00 -4.89
C SER A 77 -5.11 2.46 -4.34
N LYS A 78 -5.85 1.54 -3.69
CA LYS A 78 -7.17 1.80 -3.06
C LYS A 78 -7.11 2.78 -1.89
N THR A 79 -5.93 3.03 -1.35
CA THR A 79 -5.74 4.02 -0.29
C THR A 79 -5.36 5.34 -0.93
N GLN A 80 -6.13 6.40 -0.70
CA GLN A 80 -5.70 7.75 -1.03
C GLN A 80 -4.68 8.20 0.03
N PHE A 81 -3.43 8.43 -0.36
CA PHE A 81 -2.35 8.95 0.48
C PHE A 81 -1.30 9.61 -0.42
N ASP A 82 -0.49 10.53 0.13
CA ASP A 82 0.54 11.22 -0.65
C ASP A 82 1.88 10.51 -0.58
N ARG A 83 2.24 10.04 0.62
CA ARG A 83 3.56 9.47 0.91
C ARG A 83 3.49 8.45 2.01
N PHE A 84 4.38 7.46 1.93
CA PHE A 84 4.67 6.58 3.06
C PHE A 84 6.12 6.75 3.52
N SER A 85 6.33 6.50 4.81
CA SER A 85 7.65 6.37 5.42
C SER A 85 7.71 5.06 6.21
N LEU A 86 8.78 4.29 5.99
CA LEU A 86 9.04 3.02 6.68
C LEU A 86 10.46 3.07 7.23
N LYS A 87 10.62 2.63 8.47
CA LYS A 87 11.92 2.47 9.08
C LYS A 87 12.03 1.10 9.75
N PHE A 88 12.96 0.29 9.27
CA PHE A 88 13.42 -0.90 9.99
C PHE A 88 14.44 -0.54 11.06
N HIS A 89 14.50 -1.37 12.09
CA HIS A 89 15.46 -1.19 13.17
C HIS A 89 16.89 -1.27 12.64
N GLY A 90 17.70 -0.24 12.94
CA GLY A 90 19.09 -0.15 12.47
C GLY A 90 19.26 0.24 10.99
N GLN A 91 18.17 0.51 10.26
CA GLN A 91 18.20 0.96 8.87
C GLN A 91 17.80 2.45 8.79
N SER A 92 18.32 3.16 7.78
CA SER A 92 17.84 4.52 7.48
C SER A 92 16.38 4.48 7.07
N GLU A 93 15.65 5.56 7.29
CA GLU A 93 14.26 5.68 6.84
C GLU A 93 14.15 5.64 5.31
N LEU A 94 13.17 4.90 4.80
CA LEU A 94 12.73 4.98 3.40
C LEU A 94 11.45 5.81 3.35
N THR A 95 11.45 6.82 2.50
CA THR A 95 10.29 7.69 2.25
C THR A 95 10.03 7.74 0.75
N ILE A 96 8.81 7.41 0.34
CA ILE A 96 8.39 7.27 -1.07
C ILE A 96 6.99 7.87 -1.25
N SER A 97 6.84 8.76 -2.22
CA SER A 97 5.54 9.31 -2.62
C SER A 97 4.71 8.29 -3.40
N LYS A 98 3.39 8.43 -3.38
CA LYS A 98 2.49 7.55 -4.15
C LYS A 98 2.75 7.66 -5.66
N ASN A 99 3.16 8.83 -6.14
CA ASN A 99 3.50 9.03 -7.55
C ASN A 99 4.76 8.26 -7.94
N GLU A 100 5.75 8.14 -7.06
CA GLU A 100 6.95 7.32 -7.30
C GLU A 100 6.67 5.81 -7.33
N LEU A 101 5.52 5.36 -6.80
CA LEU A 101 5.04 3.99 -6.94
C LEU A 101 4.42 3.73 -8.31
N SER A 102 4.06 4.78 -9.06
CA SER A 102 3.48 4.64 -10.40
C SER A 102 4.47 3.91 -11.30
N ARG A 103 3.97 2.92 -12.05
CA ARG A 103 4.74 2.29 -13.13
C ARG A 103 4.74 3.14 -14.41
N LEU A 104 4.05 4.28 -14.38
CA LEU A 104 3.93 5.19 -15.51
C LEU A 104 5.08 6.20 -15.50
N PRO A 105 5.56 6.62 -16.68
CA PRO A 105 6.48 7.74 -16.79
C PRO A 105 5.79 9.07 -16.45
N ASP A 106 6.56 10.05 -15.97
CA ASP A 106 6.01 11.37 -15.58
C ASP A 106 5.31 12.09 -16.75
N ASN A 107 5.73 11.82 -17.99
CA ASN A 107 5.16 12.37 -19.21
C ASN A 107 4.13 11.43 -19.87
N ILE A 108 3.53 10.48 -19.14
CA ILE A 108 2.57 9.51 -19.70
C ILE A 108 1.39 10.16 -20.43
N ILE A 109 0.94 11.33 -19.98
CA ILE A 109 -0.15 12.07 -20.66
C ILE A 109 0.29 12.58 -22.04
N GLU A 110 1.53 13.07 -22.17
CA GLU A 110 2.08 13.49 -23.46
C GLU A 110 2.25 12.30 -24.40
N ILE A 111 2.72 11.16 -23.86
CA ILE A 111 2.85 9.91 -24.60
C ILE A 111 1.47 9.42 -25.06
N ALA A 112 0.49 9.39 -24.16
CA ALA A 112 -0.89 9.04 -24.48
C ALA A 112 -1.47 9.96 -25.56
N HIS A 113 -1.19 11.26 -25.50
CA HIS A 113 -1.58 12.19 -26.57
C HIS A 113 -0.97 11.82 -27.92
N SER A 114 0.29 11.40 -27.93
CA SER A 114 0.99 11.05 -29.18
C SER A 114 0.56 9.69 -29.76
N GLU A 115 0.34 8.69 -28.91
CA GLU A 115 0.06 7.32 -29.32
C GLU A 115 -1.45 7.04 -29.46
N LEU A 116 -2.25 7.68 -28.61
CA LEU A 116 -3.71 7.53 -28.58
C LEU A 116 -4.44 8.72 -29.19
N GLY A 117 -3.76 9.80 -29.60
CA GLY A 117 -4.40 11.02 -30.11
C GLY A 117 -5.40 10.74 -31.26
N HIS A 118 -5.08 9.83 -32.17
CA HIS A 118 -5.99 9.41 -33.25
C HIS A 118 -7.15 8.51 -32.78
N PHE A 119 -6.94 7.80 -31.67
CA PHE A 119 -7.96 6.99 -31.00
C PHE A 119 -8.91 7.85 -30.16
N MET A 120 -8.48 9.07 -29.79
CA MET A 120 -9.07 9.90 -28.74
C MET A 120 -9.28 11.37 -29.14
N GLU A 121 -9.48 11.66 -30.42
CA GLU A 121 -9.50 13.06 -30.94
C GLU A 121 -10.47 14.00 -30.19
N ASP A 122 -11.55 13.46 -29.61
CA ASP A 122 -12.56 14.22 -28.85
C ASP A 122 -12.45 14.08 -27.32
N HIS A 123 -11.42 13.41 -26.80
CA HIS A 123 -11.27 13.15 -25.36
C HIS A 123 -10.06 13.85 -24.78
N ASP A 124 -10.30 14.66 -23.76
CA ASP A 124 -9.23 15.27 -22.97
C ASP A 124 -8.43 14.16 -22.23
N LEU A 125 -7.11 14.20 -22.40
CA LEU A 125 -6.19 13.39 -21.60
C LEU A 125 -5.77 14.21 -20.39
N ASP A 126 -6.68 14.25 -19.43
CA ASP A 126 -6.58 15.07 -18.23
C ASP A 126 -6.23 14.24 -16.97
N ALA A 127 -6.51 14.79 -15.78
CA ALA A 127 -6.31 14.09 -14.52
C ALA A 127 -7.10 12.77 -14.41
N SER A 128 -8.27 12.68 -15.05
CA SER A 128 -9.10 11.46 -15.04
C SER A 128 -8.46 10.34 -15.88
N CYS A 129 -7.84 10.70 -17.01
CA CYS A 129 -7.00 9.80 -17.79
C CYS A 129 -5.83 9.26 -16.96
N LEU A 130 -5.10 10.17 -16.30
CA LEU A 130 -3.95 9.78 -15.47
C LEU A 130 -4.38 8.81 -14.36
N GLU A 131 -5.52 9.08 -13.70
CA GLU A 131 -6.06 8.20 -12.66
C GLU A 131 -6.40 6.81 -13.22
N ALA A 132 -7.06 6.74 -14.37
CA ALA A 132 -7.38 5.48 -15.04
C ALA A 132 -6.12 4.70 -15.43
N LEU A 133 -5.16 5.32 -16.12
CA LEU A 133 -3.90 4.66 -16.48
C LEU A 133 -3.13 4.21 -15.23
N THR A 134 -3.19 4.99 -14.16
CA THR A 134 -2.54 4.65 -12.89
C THR A 134 -3.17 3.40 -12.28
N SER A 135 -4.50 3.31 -12.22
CA SER A 135 -5.18 2.12 -11.69
C SER A 135 -4.85 0.87 -12.52
N LEU A 136 -4.83 1.01 -13.85
CA LEU A 136 -4.42 -0.07 -14.74
C LEU A 136 -2.96 -0.49 -14.52
N SER A 137 -2.05 0.47 -14.28
CA SER A 137 -0.64 0.18 -13.99
C SER A 137 -0.44 -0.63 -12.71
N PHE A 138 -1.41 -0.57 -11.78
CA PHE A 138 -1.47 -1.35 -10.55
C PHE A 138 -2.32 -2.63 -10.68
N ASP A 139 -2.60 -3.08 -11.90
CA ASP A 139 -3.38 -4.29 -12.19
C ASP A 139 -4.83 -4.21 -11.63
N GLN A 140 -5.41 -3.01 -11.59
CA GLN A 140 -6.78 -2.77 -11.10
C GLN A 140 -7.77 -2.56 -12.24
N GLU A 141 -8.08 -3.63 -12.95
CA GLU A 141 -8.91 -3.57 -14.15
C GLU A 141 -10.33 -3.08 -13.88
N ASP A 142 -10.96 -3.49 -12.78
CA ASP A 142 -12.30 -3.03 -12.42
C ASP A 142 -12.34 -1.51 -12.18
N ASP A 143 -11.33 -0.98 -11.50
CA ASP A 143 -11.22 0.46 -11.21
C ASP A 143 -10.91 1.25 -12.50
N PHE A 144 -10.10 0.67 -13.42
CA PHE A 144 -9.85 1.23 -14.74
C PHE A 144 -11.12 1.27 -15.59
N ILE A 145 -11.80 0.14 -15.76
CA ILE A 145 -13.03 0.00 -16.54
C ILE A 145 -14.14 0.90 -15.98
N GLY A 146 -14.23 1.00 -14.66
CA GLY A 146 -15.21 1.83 -13.96
C GLY A 146 -14.92 3.33 -13.98
N SER A 147 -13.74 3.77 -14.44
CA SER A 147 -13.36 5.18 -14.42
C SER A 147 -14.20 6.04 -15.37
N ASP A 148 -14.47 7.29 -14.99
CA ASP A 148 -15.23 8.24 -15.82
C ASP A 148 -14.60 8.43 -17.20
N TRP A 149 -13.27 8.42 -17.27
CA TRP A 149 -12.51 8.53 -18.51
C TRP A 149 -12.77 7.35 -19.45
N VAL A 150 -12.62 6.10 -18.98
CA VAL A 150 -12.89 4.90 -19.79
C VAL A 150 -14.37 4.82 -20.20
N GLN A 151 -15.27 5.18 -19.28
CA GLN A 151 -16.71 5.22 -19.56
C GLN A 151 -17.06 6.27 -20.63
N SER A 152 -16.32 7.38 -20.70
CA SER A 152 -16.50 8.38 -21.74
C SER A 152 -16.12 7.83 -23.12
N ILE A 153 -14.97 7.16 -23.24
CA ILE A 153 -14.47 6.55 -24.47
C ILE A 153 -15.41 5.46 -24.96
N TYR A 154 -15.84 4.58 -24.06
CA TYR A 154 -16.76 3.48 -24.39
C TYR A 154 -18.10 3.98 -24.98
N ARG A 155 -18.56 5.16 -24.55
CA ARG A 155 -19.84 5.72 -25.01
C ARG A 155 -19.76 6.51 -26.32
N SER A 156 -18.58 7.05 -26.63
CA SER A 156 -18.36 7.94 -27.78
C SER A 156 -17.67 7.24 -28.95
N THR A 157 -17.07 6.08 -28.72
CA THR A 157 -16.30 5.34 -29.73
C THR A 157 -16.93 3.96 -30.00
N PRO A 158 -16.57 3.28 -31.11
CA PRO A 158 -17.04 1.93 -31.39
C PRO A 158 -16.30 0.84 -30.60
N TYR A 159 -15.35 1.22 -29.74
CA TYR A 159 -14.49 0.28 -29.00
C TYR A 159 -15.18 -0.24 -27.75
N ASP A 160 -15.02 -1.53 -27.49
CA ASP A 160 -15.50 -2.12 -26.24
C ASP A 160 -14.45 -1.99 -25.11
N HIS A 161 -14.80 -2.48 -23.92
CA HIS A 161 -13.89 -2.42 -22.78
C HIS A 161 -12.61 -3.24 -22.99
N ASP A 162 -12.67 -4.34 -23.75
CA ASP A 162 -11.51 -5.19 -23.99
C ASP A 162 -10.53 -4.50 -24.96
N ASP A 163 -11.06 -3.83 -25.99
CA ASP A 163 -10.27 -3.00 -26.91
C ASP A 163 -9.53 -1.88 -26.15
N ILE A 164 -10.26 -1.09 -25.36
CA ILE A 164 -9.71 0.04 -24.59
C ILE A 164 -8.64 -0.45 -23.60
N LEU A 165 -8.92 -1.55 -22.91
CA LEU A 165 -8.01 -2.18 -21.97
C LEU A 165 -6.73 -2.67 -22.67
N HIS A 166 -6.86 -3.33 -23.82
CA HIS A 166 -5.72 -3.81 -24.59
C HIS A 166 -4.82 -2.66 -25.04
N ILE A 167 -5.41 -1.59 -25.57
CA ILE A 167 -4.70 -0.40 -26.03
C ILE A 167 -3.94 0.27 -24.88
N CYS A 168 -4.60 0.51 -23.75
CA CYS A 168 -3.97 1.16 -22.61
C CYS A 168 -2.89 0.27 -21.97
N ARG A 169 -3.07 -1.05 -21.94
CA ARG A 169 -2.01 -1.96 -21.48
C ARG A 169 -0.78 -1.91 -22.37
N ASN A 170 -0.95 -1.86 -23.69
CA ASN A 170 0.17 -1.76 -24.62
C ASN A 170 0.95 -0.47 -24.37
N LEU A 171 0.25 0.68 -24.32
CA LEU A 171 0.82 1.99 -23.97
C LEU A 171 1.65 1.92 -22.68
N ILE A 172 1.09 1.35 -21.62
CA ILE A 172 1.77 1.22 -20.33
C ILE A 172 2.97 0.29 -20.45
N SER A 173 2.85 -0.84 -21.12
CA SER A 173 3.93 -1.83 -21.22
C SER A 173 5.14 -1.31 -21.99
N GLU A 174 4.89 -0.60 -23.10
CA GLU A 174 5.92 -0.01 -23.97
C GLU A 174 6.64 1.15 -23.30
N ASN A 175 5.92 1.88 -22.44
CA ASN A 175 6.41 3.08 -21.77
C ASN A 175 6.67 2.88 -20.27
N SER A 176 6.54 1.64 -19.77
CA SER A 176 6.82 1.33 -18.37
C SER A 176 8.30 1.49 -18.12
N ASN A 177 8.67 2.60 -17.47
CA ASN A 177 9.96 2.66 -16.82
C ASN A 177 9.97 1.50 -15.82
N LYS A 178 10.92 0.57 -15.96
CA LYS A 178 11.26 -0.36 -14.88
C LYS A 178 11.65 0.50 -13.69
N SER A 179 10.66 0.86 -12.86
CA SER A 179 10.81 1.92 -11.88
C SER A 179 11.89 1.49 -10.90
N ASN A 180 13.00 2.24 -10.86
CA ASN A 180 14.03 2.07 -9.84
C ASN A 180 13.43 2.12 -8.44
N THR A 181 12.26 2.75 -8.25
CA THR A 181 11.55 2.78 -6.97
C THR A 181 11.08 1.41 -6.51
N SER A 182 10.50 0.59 -7.39
CA SER A 182 10.06 -0.77 -6.99
C SER A 182 11.25 -1.64 -6.59
N VAL A 183 12.35 -1.55 -7.33
CA VAL A 183 13.62 -2.23 -6.99
C VAL A 183 14.17 -1.72 -5.67
N LYS A 184 14.22 -0.39 -5.47
CA LYS A 184 14.66 0.24 -4.24
C LYS A 184 13.83 -0.17 -3.03
N ILE A 185 12.50 -0.25 -3.17
CA ILE A 185 11.61 -0.70 -2.09
C ILE A 185 11.88 -2.17 -1.78
N LEU A 186 11.99 -3.02 -2.81
CA LEU A 186 12.27 -4.45 -2.63
C LEU A 186 13.59 -4.66 -1.89
N GLU A 187 14.68 -4.07 -2.37
CA GLU A 187 16.00 -4.16 -1.74
C GLU A 187 15.98 -3.66 -0.29
N TYR A 188 15.30 -2.54 -0.04
CA TYR A 188 15.14 -1.96 1.30
C TYR A 188 14.36 -2.89 2.24
N VAL A 189 13.28 -3.51 1.76
CA VAL A 189 12.44 -4.41 2.54
C VAL A 189 13.16 -5.74 2.80
N GLU A 190 13.83 -6.30 1.80
CA GLU A 190 14.60 -7.54 1.94
C GLU A 190 15.73 -7.38 2.96
N SER A 191 16.48 -6.28 2.92
CA SER A 191 17.52 -5.99 3.90
C SER A 191 16.94 -5.80 5.31
N GLY A 192 15.82 -5.09 5.43
CA GLY A 192 15.19 -4.76 6.71
C GLY A 192 14.50 -5.95 7.38
N LEU A 193 13.92 -6.87 6.60
CA LEU A 193 13.33 -8.10 7.13
C LEU A 193 14.39 -9.13 7.55
N ASN A 194 15.59 -9.08 6.95
CA ASN A 194 16.71 -9.98 7.26
C ASN A 194 16.29 -11.46 7.30
N GLY A 195 15.56 -11.91 6.26
CA GLY A 195 15.04 -13.28 6.13
C GLY A 195 13.74 -13.57 6.88
N ALA A 196 13.16 -12.61 7.61
CA ALA A 196 11.85 -12.77 8.23
C ALA A 196 10.75 -12.90 7.18
N THR A 197 9.74 -13.75 7.46
CA THR A 197 8.56 -13.90 6.62
C THR A 197 7.42 -13.03 7.13
N VAL A 198 6.72 -12.35 6.22
CA VAL A 198 5.58 -11.49 6.56
C VAL A 198 4.28 -12.28 6.41
N LEU A 199 3.60 -12.48 7.55
CA LEU A 199 2.29 -13.13 7.61
C LEU A 199 1.21 -12.09 7.89
N TYR A 200 0.24 -11.97 6.99
CA TYR A 200 -0.93 -11.10 7.16
C TYR A 200 -2.21 -11.92 7.28
N LEU A 201 -2.84 -11.85 8.44
CA LEU A 201 -4.07 -12.58 8.78
C LEU A 201 -5.22 -11.56 8.92
N PRO A 202 -5.86 -11.15 7.82
CA PRO A 202 -7.00 -10.24 7.90
C PRO A 202 -8.12 -10.90 8.68
N THR A 203 -8.71 -10.17 9.62
CA THR A 203 -9.88 -10.65 10.35
C THR A 203 -11.11 -10.46 9.49
N TYR A 204 -11.82 -11.56 9.19
CA TYR A 204 -13.17 -11.47 8.65
C TYR A 204 -14.08 -10.88 9.73
N ARG A 205 -14.62 -9.68 9.49
CA ARG A 205 -15.70 -9.15 10.31
C ARG A 205 -16.94 -10.00 10.03
N ARG A 206 -17.47 -10.64 11.07
CA ARG A 206 -18.76 -11.36 10.97
C ARG A 206 -19.83 -10.36 10.55
N ILE A 207 -20.52 -10.68 9.46
CA ILE A 207 -21.75 -10.02 9.00
C ILE A 207 -22.88 -10.42 9.94
#